data_AF-A0A2C9KMR4-F1
#
_entry.id   AF-A0A2C9KMR4-F1
#
_cell.length_a   1.000
_cell.length_b   1.000
_cell.length_c   1.000
_cell.angle_alpha   90.00
_cell.angle_beta   90.00
_cell.angle_gamma   90.00
#
_symmetry.space_group_name_H-M   'P 1'
#
loop_
_entity.id
_entity.type
_entity.pdbx_description
1 polymer ?
#
loop_
_entity_poly.entity_id
_entity_poly.type
_entity_poly.pdbx_seq_one_letter_code
_entity_poly.pdbx_strand_id
1 'polypeptide(L)'
;MRVSVLVYLFYYILVSGATKNRTCWLEASGDFRDEIAKHIKQSAKLIYIDFALPGHPPDMLDIVCKHVNNPYRWIRTTSRHGRSLLMLDENYKYMSLSTLTIGVESMFINLTDHPARCLRGKDEEEVLKIIRESFLGELVAPDVSSMSPLGNDDHICNMQVLEDHGHALFRYRCCRKHQDGDITCEDMQKDEWVQFLLALIIIIKVLVILWSPMFLPETLYREKYVAAPYIFHVPGPALSLKIVVTQKPDQFGVKNTQKRIRLSDLRNMQTFKTMIANTRWEHDRVYEVKVPDIRLSVKSRRLLGQNNVPITIFKLFYNSLIRCRIRHLELFQHAKPTETVK
;
A
#
# COMPACT_ATOMS: atom_id res chain seq x y z
N MET A 1 56.29 3.58 -67.78
CA MET A 1 56.10 2.96 -66.44
C MET A 1 56.00 4.05 -65.36
N ARG A 2 54.99 4.95 -65.45
CA ARG A 2 54.75 6.03 -64.45
C ARG A 2 53.26 6.34 -64.20
N VAL A 3 52.35 5.69 -64.94
CA VAL A 3 50.90 5.90 -64.85
C VAL A 3 50.24 4.98 -63.82
N SER A 4 50.78 3.77 -63.59
CA SER A 4 50.18 2.79 -62.65
C SER A 4 50.31 3.16 -61.17
N VAL A 5 51.29 3.99 -60.78
CA VAL A 5 51.49 4.37 -59.36
C VAL A 5 50.50 5.45 -58.93
N LEU A 6 50.11 6.36 -59.83
CA LEU A 6 49.11 7.40 -59.56
C LEU A 6 47.71 6.82 -59.40
N VAL A 7 47.36 5.76 -60.15
CA VAL A 7 46.06 5.08 -60.00
C VAL A 7 45.98 4.32 -58.66
N TYR A 8 47.06 3.68 -58.23
CA TYR A 8 47.11 3.01 -56.92
C TYR A 8 47.05 4.00 -55.74
N LEU A 9 47.72 5.16 -55.85
CA LEU A 9 47.63 6.21 -54.83
C LEU A 9 46.25 6.87 -54.80
N PHE A 10 45.59 7.10 -55.94
CA PHE A 10 44.21 7.60 -55.96
C PHE A 10 43.22 6.58 -55.39
N TYR A 11 43.43 5.29 -55.64
CA TYR A 11 42.60 4.23 -55.06
C TYR A 11 42.78 4.14 -53.53
N TYR A 12 44.01 4.26 -53.04
CA TYR A 12 44.28 4.30 -51.59
C TYR A 12 43.72 5.56 -50.92
N ILE A 13 43.75 6.72 -51.59
CA ILE A 13 43.21 7.97 -51.04
C ILE A 13 41.66 7.96 -51.07
N LEU A 14 41.03 7.35 -52.07
CA LEU A 14 39.56 7.18 -52.11
C LEU A 14 39.06 6.14 -51.09
N VAL A 15 39.83 5.09 -50.82
CA VAL A 15 39.49 4.10 -49.76
C VAL A 15 39.81 4.64 -48.35
N SER A 16 40.73 5.60 -48.24
CA SER A 16 41.03 6.32 -46.99
C SER A 16 40.18 7.61 -46.84
N GLY A 17 39.13 7.75 -47.65
CA GLY A 17 38.14 8.80 -47.57
C GLY A 17 37.26 8.65 -46.34
N ALA A 18 37.70 9.27 -45.24
CA ALA A 18 36.86 9.75 -44.15
C ALA A 18 35.99 8.71 -43.40
N THR A 19 36.63 7.82 -42.63
CA THR A 19 36.04 7.43 -41.34
C THR A 19 36.24 8.58 -40.36
N LYS A 20 35.44 9.64 -40.54
CA LYS A 20 35.10 10.60 -39.47
C LYS A 20 34.77 9.75 -38.25
N ASN A 21 35.41 10.00 -37.10
CA ASN A 21 35.17 9.26 -35.86
C ASN A 21 33.68 9.37 -35.51
N ARG A 22 32.86 8.41 -35.96
CA ARG A 22 31.40 8.46 -35.80
C ARG A 22 31.12 8.06 -34.37
N THR A 23 30.90 9.06 -33.52
CA THR A 23 30.34 8.87 -32.19
C THR A 23 29.05 8.07 -32.32
N CYS A 24 28.76 7.17 -31.38
CA CYS A 24 27.51 6.41 -31.35
C CYS A 24 26.43 7.31 -30.75
N TRP A 25 25.26 7.41 -31.38
CA TRP A 25 24.10 8.11 -30.83
C TRP A 25 22.81 7.33 -31.07
N LEU A 26 21.77 7.67 -30.30
CA LEU A 26 20.44 7.10 -30.44
C LEU A 26 19.50 8.09 -31.11
N GLU A 27 18.68 7.59 -32.02
CA GLU A 27 17.66 8.34 -32.73
C GLU A 27 16.28 7.76 -32.45
N ALA A 28 15.28 8.62 -32.25
CA ALA A 28 13.89 8.20 -32.04
C ALA A 28 13.19 7.98 -33.39
N SER A 29 12.43 6.89 -33.51
CA SER A 29 11.68 6.56 -34.74
C SER A 29 10.43 7.44 -34.99
N GLY A 30 10.25 8.57 -34.30
CA GLY A 30 9.05 9.43 -34.42
C GLY A 30 9.21 10.81 -33.77
N ASP A 31 8.12 11.59 -33.73
CA ASP A 31 8.05 12.97 -33.22
C ASP A 31 8.12 13.04 -31.67
N PHE A 32 9.15 12.44 -31.08
CA PHE A 32 9.43 12.39 -29.65
C PHE A 32 9.35 13.78 -28.98
N ARG A 33 9.86 14.80 -29.67
CA ARG A 33 9.88 16.17 -29.18
C ARG A 33 8.47 16.76 -29.06
N ASP A 34 7.58 16.44 -29.98
CA ASP A 34 6.23 16.98 -29.99
C ASP A 34 5.35 16.27 -28.95
N GLU A 35 5.56 14.97 -28.73
CA GLU A 35 4.92 14.22 -27.64
C GLU A 35 5.34 14.77 -26.28
N ILE A 36 6.64 14.98 -26.06
CA ILE A 36 7.14 15.58 -24.84
C ILE A 36 6.59 16.99 -24.65
N ALA A 37 6.60 17.83 -25.69
CA ALA A 37 6.06 19.18 -25.62
C ALA A 37 4.57 19.17 -25.25
N LYS A 38 3.81 18.18 -25.73
CA LYS A 38 2.40 17.98 -25.37
C LYS A 38 2.24 17.60 -23.89
N HIS A 39 3.05 16.67 -23.38
CA HIS A 39 3.01 16.27 -21.97
C HIS A 39 3.45 17.40 -21.03
N ILE A 40 4.44 18.20 -21.41
CA ILE A 40 4.85 19.38 -20.66
C ILE A 40 3.74 20.42 -20.61
N LYS A 41 3.04 20.67 -21.74
CA LYS A 41 1.85 21.55 -21.78
C LYS A 41 0.72 21.05 -20.88
N GLN A 42 0.63 19.74 -20.64
CA GLN A 42 -0.33 19.13 -19.72
C GLN A 42 0.11 19.16 -18.25
N SER A 43 1.17 19.91 -17.91
CA SER A 43 1.74 20.05 -16.56
C SER A 43 2.34 18.77 -15.97
N ALA A 44 2.83 17.85 -16.82
CA ALA A 44 3.58 16.69 -16.38
C ALA A 44 4.88 17.13 -15.66
N LYS A 45 5.02 16.70 -14.40
CA LYS A 45 6.19 16.96 -13.54
C LYS A 45 7.19 15.80 -13.59
N LEU A 46 6.69 14.61 -13.91
CA LEU A 46 7.44 13.37 -14.03
C LEU A 46 6.99 12.62 -15.28
N ILE A 47 7.92 12.20 -16.11
CA ILE A 47 7.63 11.42 -17.32
C ILE A 47 8.46 10.15 -17.29
N TYR A 48 7.80 8.99 -17.25
CA TYR A 48 8.42 7.70 -17.45
C TYR A 48 8.57 7.43 -18.94
N ILE A 49 9.79 7.15 -19.37
CA ILE A 49 10.14 6.86 -20.75
C ILE A 49 10.62 5.42 -20.77
N ASP A 50 9.76 4.53 -21.26
CA ASP A 50 10.14 3.15 -21.55
C ASP A 50 10.55 3.08 -23.03
N PHE A 51 11.67 2.44 -23.35
CA PHE A 51 12.11 2.32 -24.74
C PHE A 51 12.49 0.91 -25.15
N ALA A 52 12.40 0.64 -26.45
CA ALA A 52 12.91 -0.57 -27.07
C ALA A 52 13.96 -0.25 -28.14
N LEU A 53 14.94 -1.12 -28.28
CA LEU A 53 16.00 -1.04 -29.29
C LEU A 53 15.76 -2.10 -30.39
N PRO A 54 14.93 -1.83 -31.40
CA PRO A 54 14.74 -2.75 -32.52
C PRO A 54 16.06 -2.99 -33.24
N GLY A 55 16.55 -4.22 -33.22
CA GLY A 55 17.84 -4.62 -33.80
C GLY A 55 18.83 -5.23 -32.81
N HIS A 56 18.53 -5.14 -31.51
CA HIS A 56 19.27 -5.79 -30.42
C HIS A 56 18.39 -6.83 -29.69
N PRO A 57 19.01 -7.81 -29.01
CA PRO A 57 18.28 -8.72 -28.12
C PRO A 57 17.54 -7.94 -27.02
N PRO A 58 16.36 -8.42 -26.59
CA PRO A 58 15.54 -7.72 -25.59
C PRO A 58 16.23 -7.59 -24.23
N ASP A 59 17.21 -8.44 -23.92
CA ASP A 59 17.91 -8.46 -22.62
C ASP A 59 19.33 -7.87 -22.71
N MET A 60 19.71 -7.26 -23.84
CA MET A 60 21.07 -6.78 -24.06
C MET A 60 21.50 -5.79 -22.97
N LEU A 61 20.65 -4.81 -22.67
CA LEU A 61 21.00 -3.79 -21.67
C LEU A 61 20.99 -4.37 -20.25
N ASP A 62 20.16 -5.37 -19.95
CA ASP A 62 20.16 -6.03 -18.65
C ASP A 62 21.46 -6.80 -18.40
N ILE A 63 22.05 -7.37 -19.45
CA ILE A 63 23.32 -8.10 -19.38
C ILE A 63 24.51 -7.15 -19.23
N VAL A 64 24.50 -6.03 -19.96
CA VAL A 64 25.59 -5.04 -19.98
C VAL A 64 25.54 -4.15 -18.74
N CYS A 65 24.37 -3.64 -18.38
CA CYS A 65 24.18 -2.66 -17.30
C CYS A 65 23.75 -3.34 -15.99
N LYS A 66 24.67 -4.08 -15.36
CA LYS A 66 24.35 -4.87 -14.15
C LYS A 66 24.02 -4.01 -12.93
N HIS A 67 24.55 -2.79 -12.87
CA HIS A 67 24.34 -1.88 -11.75
C HIS A 67 23.14 -0.95 -11.97
N VAL A 68 22.37 -1.14 -13.05
CA VAL A 68 21.20 -0.33 -13.37
C VAL A 68 19.94 -1.16 -13.23
N ASN A 69 19.01 -0.67 -12.41
CA ASN A 69 17.71 -1.34 -12.26
C ASN A 69 16.79 -0.89 -13.40
N ASN A 70 16.41 -1.83 -14.27
CA ASN A 70 15.60 -1.61 -15.47
C ASN A 70 16.21 -0.56 -16.43
N PRO A 71 17.25 -0.92 -17.20
CA PRO A 71 17.98 0.00 -18.08
C PRO A 71 17.16 0.53 -19.27
N TYR A 72 16.02 -0.10 -19.57
CA TYR A 72 15.07 0.34 -20.61
C TYR A 72 14.12 1.45 -20.12
N ARG A 73 14.11 1.74 -18.81
CA ARG A 73 13.26 2.77 -18.20
C ARG A 73 14.08 3.97 -17.75
N TRP A 74 13.75 5.12 -18.31
CA TRP A 74 14.34 6.40 -17.96
C TRP A 74 13.28 7.37 -17.50
N ILE A 75 13.68 8.32 -16.67
CA ILE A 75 12.74 9.26 -16.07
C ILE A 75 13.18 10.67 -16.37
N ARG A 76 12.30 11.45 -16.99
CA ARG A 76 12.49 12.90 -17.12
C ARG A 76 11.74 13.61 -16.00
N THR A 77 12.44 14.46 -15.27
CA THR A 77 11.84 15.35 -14.27
C THR A 77 11.98 16.78 -14.72
N THR A 78 10.87 17.52 -14.76
CA THR A 78 10.83 18.91 -15.24
C THR A 78 10.88 19.95 -14.12
N SER A 79 10.82 19.51 -12.86
CA SER A 79 10.78 20.40 -11.70
C SER A 79 11.37 19.76 -10.45
N ARG A 80 11.76 20.61 -9.49
CA ARG A 80 12.16 20.18 -8.14
C ARG A 80 11.09 19.32 -7.45
N HIS A 81 9.81 19.57 -7.71
CA HIS A 81 8.72 18.77 -7.15
C HIS A 81 8.71 17.36 -7.74
N GLY A 82 8.92 17.22 -9.06
CA GLY A 82 9.08 15.91 -9.71
C GLY A 82 10.26 15.13 -9.15
N ARG A 83 11.36 15.82 -8.83
CA ARG A 83 12.52 15.24 -8.15
C ARG A 83 12.17 14.68 -6.77
N SER A 84 11.43 15.43 -5.96
CA SER A 84 10.99 14.96 -4.64
C SER A 84 10.04 13.75 -4.73
N LEU A 85 9.25 13.64 -5.80
CA LEU A 85 8.38 12.47 -6.02
C LEU A 85 9.18 11.18 -6.25
N LEU A 86 10.35 11.26 -6.89
CA LEU A 86 11.25 10.11 -7.06
C LEU A 86 11.93 9.66 -5.75
N MET A 87 12.01 10.54 -4.76
CA MET A 87 12.60 10.22 -3.46
C MET A 87 11.63 9.55 -2.49
N LEU A 88 10.34 9.51 -2.83
CA LEU A 88 9.33 8.85 -1.99
C LEU A 88 9.56 7.34 -2.00
N ASP A 89 9.43 6.75 -0.81
CA ASP A 89 9.53 5.29 -0.61
C ASP A 89 8.48 4.56 -1.46
N GLU A 90 8.80 3.36 -1.96
CA GLU A 90 7.88 2.54 -2.75
C GLU A 90 6.55 2.31 -2.02
N ASN A 91 6.60 2.24 -0.68
CA ASN A 91 5.42 2.12 0.17
C ASN A 91 4.43 3.29 0.03
N TYR A 92 4.90 4.50 -0.29
CA TYR A 92 4.03 5.66 -0.54
C TYR A 92 3.26 5.52 -1.87
N LYS A 93 3.81 4.82 -2.87
CA LYS A 93 3.13 4.54 -4.13
C LYS A 93 1.86 3.71 -3.92
N TYR A 94 1.90 2.75 -3.00
CA TYR A 94 0.76 1.90 -2.68
C TYR A 94 -0.26 2.58 -1.76
N MET A 95 0.17 3.45 -0.85
CA MET A 95 -0.72 4.11 0.11
C MET A 95 -1.46 5.34 -0.45
N SER A 96 -0.91 6.01 -1.46
CA SER A 96 -1.50 7.28 -1.93
C SER A 96 -2.62 7.14 -2.98
N LEU A 97 -2.84 5.90 -3.49
CA LEU A 97 -3.95 5.35 -4.32
C LEU A 97 -4.59 6.19 -5.45
N SER A 98 -4.17 7.43 -5.68
CA SER A 98 -4.61 8.31 -6.78
C SER A 98 -3.91 9.68 -6.77
N THR A 99 -3.33 10.11 -5.65
CA THR A 99 -2.72 11.45 -5.56
C THR A 99 -1.33 11.51 -6.20
N LEU A 100 -0.60 10.39 -6.24
CA LEU A 100 0.71 10.30 -6.92
C LEU A 100 0.62 10.20 -8.45
N THR A 101 -0.57 9.96 -9.03
CA THR A 101 -0.73 9.94 -10.49
C THR A 101 -0.91 11.34 -11.09
N ILE A 102 -1.06 12.38 -10.25
CA ILE A 102 -1.24 13.76 -10.71
C ILE A 102 0.12 14.30 -11.18
N GLY A 103 0.23 14.56 -12.49
CA GLY A 103 1.45 15.08 -13.11
C GLY A 103 2.52 14.02 -13.38
N VAL A 104 2.12 12.74 -13.40
CA VAL A 104 2.96 11.60 -13.79
C VAL A 104 2.44 11.04 -15.10
N GLU A 105 3.26 11.09 -16.14
CA GLU A 105 2.94 10.54 -17.47
C GLU A 105 3.88 9.39 -17.81
N SER A 106 3.46 8.50 -18.70
CA SER A 106 4.30 7.42 -19.22
C SER A 106 4.21 7.36 -20.74
N MET A 107 5.36 7.21 -21.40
CA MET A 107 5.47 7.10 -22.84
C MET A 107 6.37 5.93 -23.22
N PHE A 108 6.12 5.36 -24.41
CA PHE A 108 6.90 4.27 -24.97
C PHE A 108 7.50 4.68 -26.31
N ILE A 109 8.81 4.49 -26.49
CA ILE A 109 9.51 4.91 -27.71
C ILE A 109 10.40 3.80 -28.29
N ASN A 110 10.57 3.81 -29.62
CA ASN A 110 11.52 2.94 -30.29
C ASN A 110 12.76 3.74 -30.66
N LEU A 111 13.93 3.28 -30.20
CA LEU A 111 15.22 3.92 -30.44
C LEU A 111 16.06 3.09 -31.41
N THR A 112 16.61 3.72 -32.44
CA THR A 112 17.58 3.10 -33.33
C THR A 112 18.97 3.64 -33.06
N ASP A 113 19.99 2.78 -33.14
CA ASP A 113 21.36 3.17 -32.93
C ASP A 113 22.06 3.54 -34.23
N HIS A 114 22.80 4.64 -34.21
CA HIS A 114 23.52 5.17 -35.36
C HIS A 114 25.00 5.38 -35.01
N PRO A 115 25.94 4.76 -35.75
CA PRO A 115 25.73 3.75 -36.80
C PRO A 115 25.12 2.44 -36.24
N ALA A 116 24.41 1.68 -37.07
CA ALA A 116 23.69 0.49 -36.65
C ALA A 116 24.59 -0.48 -35.85
N ARG A 117 24.09 -0.94 -34.70
CA ARG A 117 24.78 -1.82 -33.74
C ARG A 117 25.99 -1.22 -33.03
N CYS A 118 26.10 0.10 -32.91
CA CYS A 118 27.23 0.75 -32.23
C CYS A 118 27.30 0.53 -30.72
N LEU A 119 26.17 0.16 -30.09
CA LEU A 119 26.13 -0.17 -28.66
C LEU A 119 26.78 -1.53 -28.34
N ARG A 120 27.02 -2.38 -29.34
CA ARG A 120 27.52 -3.74 -29.10
C ARG A 120 29.00 -3.74 -28.73
N GLY A 121 29.34 -4.36 -27.61
CA GLY A 121 30.72 -4.49 -27.14
C GLY A 121 31.25 -3.24 -26.42
N LYS A 122 30.36 -2.32 -26.07
CA LYS A 122 30.66 -1.15 -25.23
C LYS A 122 30.56 -1.52 -23.75
N ASP A 123 31.35 -0.84 -22.93
CA ASP A 123 31.30 -0.98 -21.48
C ASP A 123 30.03 -0.31 -20.90
N GLU A 124 29.65 -0.72 -19.69
CA GLU A 124 28.44 -0.22 -19.01
C GLU A 124 28.43 1.32 -18.94
N GLU A 125 29.55 1.93 -18.52
CA GLU A 125 29.64 3.39 -18.40
C GLU A 125 29.53 4.10 -19.76
N GLU A 126 30.12 3.53 -20.82
CA GLU A 126 30.05 4.09 -22.17
C GLU A 126 28.63 4.02 -22.72
N VAL A 127 27.93 2.88 -22.54
CA VAL A 127 26.53 2.71 -22.95
C VAL A 127 25.64 3.71 -22.22
N LEU A 128 25.79 3.84 -20.90
CA LEU A 128 25.01 4.78 -20.10
C LEU A 128 25.30 6.23 -20.48
N LYS A 129 26.55 6.56 -20.81
CA LYS A 129 26.93 7.88 -21.31
C LYS A 129 26.23 8.20 -22.64
N ILE A 130 26.27 7.28 -23.61
CA ILE A 130 25.59 7.44 -24.91
C ILE A 130 24.09 7.64 -24.73
N ILE A 131 23.45 6.84 -23.88
CA ILE A 131 22.01 6.96 -23.61
C ILE A 131 21.68 8.31 -22.98
N ARG A 132 22.45 8.76 -21.96
CA ARG A 132 22.26 10.06 -21.30
C ARG A 132 22.44 11.22 -22.27
N GLU A 133 23.52 11.21 -23.05
CA GLU A 133 23.81 12.22 -24.05
C GLU A 133 22.70 12.29 -25.10
N SER A 134 22.20 11.14 -25.55
CA SER A 134 21.12 11.07 -26.53
C SER A 134 19.82 11.62 -25.95
N PHE A 135 19.41 11.26 -24.72
CA PHE A 135 18.20 11.81 -24.10
C PHE A 135 18.29 13.31 -23.81
N LEU A 136 19.46 13.80 -23.38
CA LEU A 136 19.70 15.24 -23.15
C LEU A 136 19.80 16.03 -24.46
N GLY A 137 20.24 15.38 -25.54
CA GLY A 137 20.27 15.89 -26.91
C GLY A 137 18.96 15.68 -27.68
N GLU A 138 17.86 15.33 -27.00
CA GLU A 138 16.54 15.07 -27.59
C GLU A 138 16.49 13.98 -28.68
N LEU A 139 17.44 13.04 -28.65
CA LEU A 139 17.55 11.90 -29.56
C LEU A 139 17.76 12.34 -31.03
N VAL A 140 18.44 13.48 -31.24
CA VAL A 140 18.81 14.01 -32.56
C VAL A 140 20.31 13.83 -32.81
N ALA A 141 20.71 13.77 -34.08
CA ALA A 141 22.11 13.70 -34.47
C ALA A 141 22.95 14.85 -33.87
N PRO A 142 24.19 14.58 -33.41
CA PRO A 142 25.02 15.53 -32.67
C PRO A 142 25.45 16.76 -33.50
N ASP A 143 25.38 16.70 -34.83
CA ASP A 143 25.73 17.78 -35.75
C ASP A 143 24.60 18.84 -35.88
N VAL A 144 23.41 18.60 -35.31
CA VAL A 144 22.29 19.56 -35.30
C VAL A 144 22.38 20.38 -34.02
N SER A 145 23.05 21.52 -34.09
CA SER A 145 23.19 22.49 -32.99
C SER A 145 21.87 23.22 -32.69
N SER A 146 20.78 22.50 -32.40
CA SER A 146 19.62 23.12 -31.79
C SER A 146 19.90 23.28 -30.31
N MET A 147 19.89 24.52 -29.81
CA MET A 147 19.75 24.82 -28.37
C MET A 147 18.65 23.90 -27.83
N SER A 148 19.00 22.99 -26.92
CA SER A 148 18.02 22.13 -26.26
C SER A 148 16.97 23.04 -25.63
N PRO A 149 15.67 22.86 -25.94
CA PRO A 149 14.58 23.54 -25.24
C PRO A 149 14.35 22.94 -23.84
N LEU A 150 15.28 22.11 -23.35
CA LEU A 150 15.30 21.66 -21.96
C LEU A 150 15.38 22.89 -21.05
N GLY A 151 14.42 23.00 -20.13
CA GLY A 151 14.49 24.02 -19.10
C GLY A 151 15.73 23.81 -18.25
N ASN A 152 16.27 24.88 -17.65
CA ASN A 152 17.43 24.79 -16.74
C ASN A 152 17.21 23.80 -15.57
N ASP A 153 15.96 23.40 -15.30
CA ASP A 153 15.54 22.48 -14.24
C ASP A 153 15.20 21.06 -14.75
N ASP A 154 15.37 20.78 -16.05
CA ASP A 154 15.11 19.45 -16.61
C ASP A 154 16.25 18.48 -16.29
N HIS A 155 15.91 17.33 -15.74
CA HIS A 155 16.86 16.27 -15.41
C HIS A 155 16.41 14.93 -15.99
N ILE A 156 17.38 14.13 -16.41
CA ILE A 156 17.18 12.76 -16.87
C ILE A 156 17.78 11.82 -15.82
N CYS A 157 16.97 10.93 -15.29
CA CYS A 157 17.30 10.08 -14.16
C CYS A 157 17.21 8.58 -14.51
N ASN A 158 18.16 7.79 -14.01
CA ASN A 158 18.12 6.34 -14.05
C ASN A 158 18.34 5.76 -12.64
N MET A 159 17.71 4.62 -12.34
CA MET A 159 17.86 3.96 -11.04
C MET A 159 19.10 3.06 -11.06
N GLN A 160 20.00 3.25 -10.11
CA GLN A 160 21.24 2.50 -9.95
C GLN A 160 21.26 1.76 -8.62
N VAL A 161 21.83 0.56 -8.65
CA VAL A 161 22.07 -0.28 -7.49
C VAL A 161 23.48 0.00 -7.02
N LEU A 162 23.59 0.67 -5.88
CA LEU A 162 24.87 0.93 -5.22
C LEU A 162 25.02 -0.05 -4.07
N GLU A 163 26.24 -0.57 -3.90
CA GLU A 163 26.58 -1.36 -2.72
C GLU A 163 26.95 -0.41 -1.58
N ASP A 164 26.21 -0.49 -0.47
CA ASP A 164 26.45 0.29 0.74
C ASP A 164 26.53 -0.67 1.94
N HIS A 165 27.75 -0.93 2.42
CA HIS A 165 28.02 -1.80 3.57
C HIS A 165 27.36 -3.19 3.53
N GLY A 166 27.34 -3.83 2.36
CA GLY A 166 26.74 -5.17 2.17
C GLY A 166 25.23 -5.17 1.99
N HIS A 167 24.60 -3.99 1.90
CA HIS A 167 23.21 -3.83 1.50
C HIS A 167 23.13 -3.22 0.09
N ALA A 168 22.22 -3.74 -0.73
CA ALA A 168 21.90 -3.15 -2.03
C ALA A 168 21.00 -1.93 -1.82
N LEU A 169 21.51 -0.75 -2.20
CA LEU A 169 20.81 0.51 -2.02
C LEU A 169 20.47 1.11 -3.39
N PHE A 170 19.18 1.30 -3.64
CA PHE A 170 18.66 1.86 -4.88
C PHE A 170 18.67 3.39 -4.82
N ARG A 171 19.44 4.05 -5.70
CA ARG A 171 19.43 5.52 -5.85
C ARG A 171 19.13 5.92 -7.29
N TYR A 172 18.43 7.03 -7.44
CA TYR A 172 18.30 7.68 -8.74
C TYR A 172 19.53 8.54 -8.98
N ARG A 173 20.23 8.29 -10.09
CA ARG A 173 21.29 9.15 -10.59
C ARG A 173 20.72 10.04 -11.69
N CYS A 174 20.78 11.35 -11.50
CA CYS A 174 20.15 12.32 -12.38
C CYS A 174 21.20 13.21 -13.04
N CYS A 175 21.09 13.39 -14.35
CA CYS A 175 21.99 14.19 -15.14
C CYS A 175 21.27 15.41 -15.73
N ARG A 176 21.99 16.53 -15.81
CA ARG A 176 21.54 17.76 -16.46
C ARG A 176 22.65 18.31 -17.36
N LYS A 177 22.25 19.03 -18.40
CA LYS A 177 23.17 19.74 -19.30
C LYS A 177 23.32 21.17 -18.80
N HIS A 178 24.55 21.60 -18.54
CA HIS A 178 24.86 22.99 -18.18
C HIS A 178 24.86 23.87 -19.43
N GLN A 179 24.79 25.20 -19.24
CA GLN A 179 24.77 26.15 -20.36
C GLN A 179 26.07 26.08 -21.21
N ASP A 180 27.17 25.66 -20.59
CA ASP A 180 28.47 25.44 -21.25
C ASP A 180 28.53 24.14 -22.06
N GLY A 181 27.45 23.37 -22.11
CA GLY A 181 27.36 22.10 -22.83
C GLY A 181 27.87 20.88 -22.05
N ASP A 182 28.45 21.09 -20.85
CA ASP A 182 28.91 20.00 -19.99
C ASP A 182 27.74 19.28 -19.30
N ILE A 183 27.87 17.96 -19.13
CA ILE A 183 26.84 17.11 -18.52
C ILE A 183 27.27 16.78 -17.10
N THR A 184 26.53 17.33 -16.13
CA THR A 184 26.75 17.05 -14.71
C THR A 184 25.74 16.01 -14.23
N CYS A 185 26.24 14.94 -13.63
CA CYS A 185 25.42 13.85 -13.08
C CYS A 185 25.61 13.80 -11.57
N GLU A 186 24.51 13.95 -10.84
CA GLU A 186 24.48 13.93 -9.38
C GLU A 186 23.57 12.79 -8.91
N ASP A 187 24.00 12.08 -7.87
CA ASP A 187 23.14 11.13 -7.19
C ASP A 187 22.11 11.89 -6.37
N MET A 188 20.83 11.52 -6.50
CA MET A 188 19.79 12.11 -5.68
C MET A 188 19.99 11.73 -4.22
N GLN A 189 20.46 12.69 -3.45
CA GLN A 189 20.42 12.62 -1.99
C GLN A 189 19.07 13.11 -1.49
N LYS A 190 18.56 12.50 -0.42
CA LYS A 190 17.31 12.91 0.21
C LYS A 190 17.47 14.34 0.73
N ASP A 191 16.65 15.26 0.26
CA ASP A 191 16.58 16.62 0.82
C ASP A 191 16.33 16.52 2.34
N GLU A 192 17.13 17.23 3.15
CA GLU A 192 17.03 17.22 4.61
C GLU A 192 15.61 17.56 5.09
N TRP A 193 14.92 18.43 4.36
CA TRP A 193 13.51 18.78 4.60
C TRP A 193 12.56 17.59 4.48
N VAL A 194 12.77 16.71 3.50
CA VAL A 194 11.94 15.51 3.31
C VAL A 194 12.18 14.52 4.44
N GLN A 195 13.43 14.39 4.89
CA GLN A 195 13.78 13.56 6.05
C GLN A 195 13.11 14.07 7.33
N PHE A 196 13.12 15.39 7.56
CA PHE A 196 12.42 16.00 8.69
C PHE A 196 10.90 15.76 8.66
N LEU A 197 10.28 15.93 7.49
CA LEU A 197 8.84 15.68 7.31
C LEU A 197 8.48 14.21 7.57
N LEU A 198 9.28 13.26 7.08
CA LEU A 198 9.08 11.84 7.33
C LEU A 198 9.22 11.50 8.82
N ALA A 199 10.20 12.10 9.51
CA ALA A 199 10.35 11.94 10.95
C ALA A 199 9.14 12.46 11.73
N LEU A 200 8.58 13.62 11.34
CA LEU A 200 7.37 14.17 11.95
C LEU A 200 6.17 13.23 11.79
N ILE A 201 5.98 12.64 10.60
CA ILE A 201 4.91 11.68 10.35
C ILE A 201 5.05 10.44 11.24
N ILE A 202 6.27 9.95 11.45
CA ILE A 202 6.53 8.83 12.35
C ILE A 202 6.15 9.19 13.79
N ILE A 203 6.54 10.39 14.26
CA ILE A 203 6.18 10.87 15.60
C ILE A 203 4.66 10.94 15.77
N ILE A 204 3.93 11.50 14.80
CA ILE A 204 2.47 11.55 14.83
C ILE A 204 1.87 10.14 14.89
N LYS A 205 2.37 9.19 14.09
CA LYS A 205 1.91 7.80 14.13
C LYS A 205 2.10 7.17 15.51
N VAL A 206 3.26 7.38 16.12
CA VAL A 206 3.55 6.88 17.48
C VAL A 206 2.61 7.52 18.50
N LEU A 207 2.36 8.82 18.41
CA LEU A 207 1.40 9.52 19.28
C LEU A 207 -0.01 8.96 19.10
N VAL A 208 -0.48 8.77 17.87
CA VAL A 208 -1.81 8.20 17.60
C VAL A 208 -1.94 6.81 18.21
N ILE A 209 -0.92 5.95 18.09
CA ILE A 209 -0.93 4.61 18.69
C ILE A 209 -0.96 4.69 20.21
N LEU A 210 -0.16 5.59 20.81
CA LEU A 210 -0.07 5.75 22.26
C LEU A 210 -1.35 6.34 22.87
N TRP A 211 -2.05 7.20 22.13
CA TRP A 211 -3.30 7.83 22.56
C TRP A 211 -4.55 7.06 22.12
N SER A 212 -4.43 6.10 21.21
CA SER A 212 -5.53 5.23 20.76
C SER A 212 -6.32 4.57 21.92
N PRO A 213 -5.69 4.11 23.02
CA PRO A 213 -6.42 3.55 24.16
C PRO A 213 -7.36 4.56 24.83
N MET A 214 -7.02 5.86 24.80
CA MET A 214 -7.82 6.94 25.38
C MET A 214 -9.04 7.29 24.51
N PHE A 215 -8.96 7.08 23.19
CA PHE A 215 -10.08 7.30 22.28
C PHE A 215 -11.14 6.20 22.33
N LEU A 216 -10.88 5.07 23.01
CA LEU A 216 -11.85 4.00 23.17
C LEU A 216 -12.89 4.37 24.25
N PRO A 217 -14.18 4.47 23.93
CA PRO A 217 -15.20 4.84 24.91
C PRO A 217 -15.28 3.81 26.05
N GLU A 218 -15.44 4.31 27.28
CA GLU A 218 -15.51 3.50 28.51
C GLU A 218 -16.59 2.41 28.48
N THR A 219 -17.63 2.61 27.68
CA THR A 219 -18.72 1.65 27.47
C THR A 219 -18.20 0.30 26.96
N LEU A 220 -17.20 0.30 26.09
CA LEU A 220 -16.58 -0.91 25.54
C LEU A 220 -15.78 -1.69 26.60
N TYR A 221 -15.21 -0.99 27.58
CA TYR A 221 -14.51 -1.63 28.71
C TYR A 221 -15.50 -2.16 29.76
N ARG A 222 -16.65 -1.49 29.94
CA ARG A 222 -17.67 -1.83 30.95
C ARG A 222 -18.55 -3.03 30.58
N GLU A 223 -18.83 -3.29 29.31
CA GLU A 223 -19.68 -4.43 28.90
C GLU A 223 -19.19 -5.81 29.41
N LYS A 224 -17.89 -5.93 29.68
CA LYS A 224 -17.29 -7.15 30.24
C LYS A 224 -17.68 -7.41 31.70
N TYR A 225 -18.08 -6.38 32.45
CA TYR A 225 -18.25 -6.42 33.91
C TYR A 225 -19.68 -6.21 34.39
N VAL A 226 -20.60 -5.76 33.53
CA VAL A 226 -22.00 -5.54 33.92
C VAL A 226 -22.76 -6.87 33.89
N ALA A 227 -23.37 -7.23 35.02
CA ALA A 227 -24.29 -8.36 35.11
C ALA A 227 -25.61 -7.97 34.43
N ALA A 228 -25.95 -8.64 33.34
CA ALA A 228 -27.18 -8.37 32.60
C ALA A 228 -28.33 -9.16 33.22
N PRO A 229 -29.53 -8.56 33.36
CA PRO A 229 -30.72 -9.31 33.77
C PRO A 229 -31.15 -10.21 32.61
N TYR A 230 -31.12 -11.52 32.82
CA TYR A 230 -31.67 -12.51 31.90
C TYR A 230 -33.05 -12.94 32.39
N ILE A 231 -34.07 -12.75 31.55
CA ILE A 231 -35.43 -13.20 31.83
C ILE A 231 -35.56 -14.59 31.23
N PHE A 232 -35.60 -15.60 32.09
CA PHE A 232 -35.90 -16.96 31.69
C PHE A 232 -37.42 -17.15 31.71
N HIS A 233 -38.00 -17.29 30.53
CA HIS A 233 -39.40 -17.67 30.35
C HIS A 233 -39.51 -19.19 30.50
N VAL A 234 -40.34 -19.65 31.44
CA VAL A 234 -40.49 -21.09 31.70
C VAL A 234 -41.27 -21.72 30.54
N PRO A 235 -40.68 -22.67 29.79
CA PRO A 235 -41.37 -23.29 28.67
C PRO A 235 -42.39 -24.32 29.20
N GLY A 236 -43.67 -23.94 29.22
CA GLY A 236 -44.77 -24.82 29.64
C GLY A 236 -45.68 -24.18 30.70
N PRO A 237 -46.43 -24.98 31.49
CA PRO A 237 -47.27 -24.44 32.55
C PRO A 237 -46.41 -23.70 33.59
N ALA A 238 -46.85 -22.52 34.01
CA ALA A 238 -46.13 -21.70 34.99
C ALA A 238 -45.77 -22.52 36.25
N LEU A 239 -44.53 -22.37 36.72
CA LEU A 239 -44.06 -23.00 37.95
C LEU A 239 -44.96 -22.59 39.12
N SER A 240 -45.62 -23.56 39.75
CA SER A 240 -46.47 -23.29 40.89
C SER A 240 -45.70 -23.47 42.20
N LEU A 241 -45.56 -22.38 42.94
CA LEU A 241 -44.91 -22.35 44.24
C LEU A 241 -45.99 -22.35 45.32
N LYS A 242 -45.96 -23.36 46.19
CA LYS A 242 -46.80 -23.41 47.38
C LYS A 242 -46.12 -22.64 48.50
N ILE A 243 -46.71 -21.53 48.91
CA ILE A 243 -46.18 -20.62 49.92
C ILE A 243 -47.16 -20.58 51.09
N VAL A 244 -46.62 -20.61 52.31
CA VAL A 244 -47.39 -20.41 53.54
C VAL A 244 -46.84 -19.17 54.22
N VAL A 245 -47.73 -18.23 54.54
CA VAL A 245 -47.37 -17.05 55.35
C VAL A 245 -47.81 -17.33 56.77
N THR A 246 -46.87 -17.33 57.72
CA THR A 246 -47.13 -17.65 59.11
C THR A 246 -46.33 -16.76 60.05
N GLN A 247 -46.92 -16.44 61.21
CA GLN A 247 -46.22 -15.80 62.33
C GLN A 247 -45.62 -16.83 63.30
N LYS A 248 -46.07 -18.09 63.23
CA LYS A 248 -45.68 -19.20 64.12
C LYS A 248 -45.03 -20.32 63.31
N PRO A 249 -43.78 -20.14 62.85
CA PRO A 249 -43.12 -21.06 61.92
C PRO A 249 -42.88 -22.48 62.48
N ASP A 250 -42.95 -22.66 63.80
CA ASP A 250 -42.64 -23.92 64.46
C ASP A 250 -43.75 -24.97 64.32
N GLN A 251 -44.96 -24.55 63.92
CA GLN A 251 -46.09 -25.45 63.64
C GLN A 251 -45.88 -26.31 62.38
N PHE A 252 -44.98 -25.91 61.47
CA PHE A 252 -44.74 -26.60 60.19
C PHE A 252 -43.55 -27.57 60.21
N GLY A 253 -43.11 -27.97 61.41
CA GLY A 253 -42.13 -29.03 61.65
C GLY A 253 -40.66 -28.65 61.46
N VAL A 254 -39.77 -29.41 62.11
CA VAL A 254 -38.32 -29.18 62.15
C VAL A 254 -37.64 -29.46 60.80
N LYS A 255 -38.23 -30.33 59.96
CA LYS A 255 -37.70 -30.70 58.63
C LYS A 255 -37.76 -29.57 57.58
N ASN A 256 -38.53 -28.50 57.83
CA ASN A 256 -38.72 -27.39 56.89
C ASN A 256 -37.88 -26.15 57.22
N THR A 257 -36.94 -26.22 58.17
CA THR A 257 -36.11 -25.09 58.61
C THR A 257 -35.35 -24.41 57.47
N GLN A 258 -34.84 -25.17 56.50
CA GLN A 258 -34.12 -24.63 55.32
C GLN A 258 -35.03 -23.90 54.31
N LYS A 259 -36.36 -24.06 54.42
CA LYS A 259 -37.35 -23.42 53.53
C LYS A 259 -38.01 -22.19 54.16
N ARG A 260 -37.58 -21.81 55.37
CA ARG A 260 -38.10 -20.63 56.09
C ARG A 260 -37.33 -19.39 55.62
N ILE A 261 -38.03 -18.43 55.03
CA ILE A 261 -37.44 -17.16 54.58
C ILE A 261 -38.11 -16.03 55.34
N ARG A 262 -37.32 -15.19 56.02
CA ARG A 262 -37.85 -14.00 56.68
C ARG A 262 -38.16 -12.94 55.64
N LEU A 263 -39.28 -12.24 55.79
CA LEU A 263 -39.66 -11.11 54.92
C LEU A 263 -38.60 -10.00 54.89
N SER A 264 -37.81 -9.85 55.95
CA SER A 264 -36.67 -8.92 56.02
C SER A 264 -35.59 -9.20 54.97
N ASP A 265 -35.40 -10.47 54.64
CA ASP A 265 -34.27 -10.94 53.81
C ASP A 265 -34.58 -10.74 52.31
N LEU A 266 -35.86 -10.59 51.97
CA LEU A 266 -36.38 -10.32 50.63
C LEU A 266 -36.29 -8.83 50.25
N ARG A 267 -35.14 -8.18 50.45
CA ARG A 267 -34.97 -6.71 50.25
C ARG A 267 -35.31 -6.25 48.82
N ASN A 268 -34.96 -7.04 47.81
CA ASN A 268 -35.10 -6.68 46.40
C ASN A 268 -36.39 -7.18 45.74
N MET A 269 -37.31 -7.81 46.49
CA MET A 269 -38.58 -8.35 45.97
C MET A 269 -39.77 -7.51 46.44
N GLN A 270 -39.75 -6.21 46.13
CA GLN A 270 -40.78 -5.26 46.57
C GLN A 270 -42.18 -5.65 46.09
N THR A 271 -42.34 -6.10 44.84
CA THR A 271 -43.63 -6.55 44.30
C THR A 271 -44.22 -7.74 45.07
N PHE A 272 -43.35 -8.64 45.55
CA PHE A 272 -43.80 -9.78 46.34
C PHE A 272 -44.22 -9.34 47.76
N LYS A 273 -43.48 -8.40 48.35
CA LYS A 273 -43.87 -7.79 49.63
C LYS A 273 -45.20 -7.05 49.55
N THR A 274 -45.43 -6.30 48.47
CA THR A 274 -46.72 -5.63 48.25
C THR A 274 -47.82 -6.62 47.94
N MET A 275 -47.55 -7.74 47.25
CA MET A 275 -48.54 -8.83 47.13
C MET A 275 -48.91 -9.41 48.49
N ILE A 276 -47.94 -9.68 49.38
CA ILE A 276 -48.25 -10.20 50.72
C ILE A 276 -49.00 -9.16 51.57
N ALA A 277 -48.67 -7.87 51.44
CA ALA A 277 -49.27 -6.79 52.23
C ALA A 277 -50.65 -6.33 51.71
N ASN A 278 -50.85 -6.26 50.40
CA ASN A 278 -52.08 -5.72 49.78
C ASN A 278 -53.13 -6.79 49.51
N THR A 279 -52.71 -8.03 49.27
CA THR A 279 -53.64 -9.16 49.10
C THR A 279 -53.89 -9.74 50.48
N ARG A 280 -55.16 -9.94 50.87
CA ARG A 280 -55.55 -10.48 52.20
C ARG A 280 -55.12 -11.95 52.35
N TRP A 281 -53.82 -12.21 52.43
CA TRP A 281 -53.31 -13.54 52.72
C TRP A 281 -53.51 -13.81 54.21
N GLU A 282 -54.39 -14.75 54.50
CA GLU A 282 -54.62 -15.25 55.84
C GLU A 282 -53.40 -16.05 56.28
N HIS A 283 -53.04 -15.87 57.55
CA HIS A 283 -51.94 -16.62 58.14
C HIS A 283 -52.28 -18.11 58.18
N ASP A 284 -51.26 -18.95 58.05
CA ASP A 284 -51.33 -20.41 58.17
C ASP A 284 -52.15 -21.11 57.06
N ARG A 285 -52.45 -20.40 55.96
CA ARG A 285 -53.02 -20.99 54.74
C ARG A 285 -51.96 -21.20 53.65
N VAL A 286 -52.15 -22.26 52.86
CA VAL A 286 -51.32 -22.59 51.71
C VAL A 286 -51.84 -21.84 50.49
N TYR A 287 -50.99 -20.97 49.93
CA TYR A 287 -51.25 -20.25 48.70
C TYR A 287 -50.42 -20.84 47.55
N GLU A 288 -51.03 -21.02 46.39
CA GLU A 288 -50.34 -21.45 45.18
C GLU A 288 -50.09 -20.23 44.28
N VAL A 289 -48.82 -19.85 44.15
CA VAL A 289 -48.38 -18.71 43.34
C VAL A 289 -47.77 -19.23 42.05
N LYS A 290 -48.31 -18.77 40.91
CA LYS A 290 -47.77 -19.10 39.59
C LYS A 290 -46.66 -18.11 39.24
N VAL A 291 -45.47 -18.63 38.93
CA VAL A 291 -44.32 -17.83 38.50
C VAL A 291 -44.11 -18.04 37.00
N PRO A 292 -44.48 -17.07 36.14
CA PRO A 292 -44.30 -17.19 34.70
C PRO A 292 -42.84 -16.98 34.28
N ASP A 293 -42.15 -16.03 34.93
CA ASP A 293 -40.81 -15.58 34.53
C ASP A 293 -39.84 -15.57 35.72
N ILE A 294 -38.61 -16.01 35.48
CA ILE A 294 -37.52 -15.97 36.47
C ILE A 294 -36.45 -15.00 35.97
N ARG A 295 -36.18 -13.94 36.74
CA ARG A 295 -35.09 -12.99 36.46
C ARG A 295 -33.81 -13.46 37.11
N LEU A 296 -32.82 -13.82 36.31
CA LEU A 296 -31.50 -14.25 36.75
C LEU A 296 -30.49 -13.16 36.43
N SER A 297 -29.65 -12.80 37.41
CA SER A 297 -28.49 -11.95 37.16
C SER A 297 -27.34 -12.83 36.65
N VAL A 298 -27.04 -12.75 35.36
CA VAL A 298 -26.01 -13.59 34.73
C VAL A 298 -24.92 -12.69 34.15
N LYS A 299 -23.66 -13.11 34.28
CA LYS A 299 -22.55 -12.42 33.60
C LYS A 299 -22.75 -12.55 32.09
N SER A 300 -22.78 -11.44 31.36
CA SER A 300 -23.01 -11.36 29.90
C SER A 300 -22.23 -12.39 29.10
N ARG A 301 -20.95 -12.62 29.44
CA ARG A 301 -20.08 -13.64 28.83
C ARG A 301 -20.60 -15.09 28.88
N ARG A 302 -21.52 -15.42 29.79
CA ARG A 302 -22.13 -16.75 29.93
C ARG A 302 -23.46 -16.89 29.20
N LEU A 303 -24.01 -15.78 28.68
CA LEU A 303 -25.27 -15.75 27.91
C LEU A 303 -25.02 -15.95 26.41
N LEU A 304 -23.77 -16.10 25.99
CA LEU A 304 -23.40 -16.35 24.60
C LEU A 304 -23.72 -17.81 24.24
N GLY A 305 -24.56 -18.01 23.24
CA GLY A 305 -24.86 -19.34 22.69
C GLY A 305 -23.60 -20.02 22.15
N GLN A 306 -23.61 -21.36 22.08
CA GLN A 306 -22.45 -22.17 21.66
C GLN A 306 -21.82 -21.75 20.31
N ASN A 307 -22.54 -21.03 19.46
CA ASN A 307 -22.07 -20.57 18.15
C ASN A 307 -21.67 -19.09 18.07
N ASN A 308 -21.86 -18.29 19.13
CA ASN A 308 -21.49 -16.87 19.11
C ASN A 308 -20.24 -16.64 19.94
N VAL A 309 -19.08 -16.69 19.28
CA VAL A 309 -17.82 -16.20 19.86
C VAL A 309 -17.85 -14.67 19.80
N PRO A 310 -17.78 -13.96 20.94
CA PRO A 310 -17.76 -12.52 20.93
C PRO A 310 -16.49 -12.08 20.21
N ILE A 311 -16.67 -11.44 19.06
CA ILE A 311 -15.54 -10.90 18.30
C ILE A 311 -15.09 -9.66 19.07
N THR A 312 -14.05 -9.81 19.89
CA THR A 312 -13.40 -8.67 20.56
C THR A 312 -12.91 -7.71 19.48
N ILE A 313 -12.95 -6.40 19.75
CA ILE A 313 -12.44 -5.37 18.83
C ILE A 313 -11.02 -5.69 18.35
N PHE A 314 -10.15 -6.21 19.23
CA PHE A 314 -8.82 -6.70 18.85
C PHE A 314 -8.83 -7.86 17.85
N LYS A 315 -9.78 -8.79 17.96
CA LYS A 315 -9.96 -9.88 16.99
C LYS A 315 -10.53 -9.36 15.66
N LEU A 316 -11.33 -8.29 15.71
CA LEU A 316 -11.86 -7.59 14.54
C LEU A 316 -10.75 -6.82 13.81
N PHE A 317 -9.90 -6.08 14.54
CA PHE A 317 -8.70 -5.46 13.99
C PHE A 317 -7.69 -6.48 13.48
N TYR A 318 -7.41 -7.55 14.23
CA TYR A 318 -6.54 -8.63 13.78
C TYR A 318 -7.10 -9.29 12.51
N ASN A 319 -8.39 -9.57 12.44
CA ASN A 319 -9.00 -10.17 11.26
C ASN A 319 -9.10 -9.22 10.05
N SER A 320 -9.22 -7.90 10.26
CA SER A 320 -9.31 -6.93 9.16
C SER A 320 -7.97 -6.38 8.69
N LEU A 321 -7.00 -6.18 9.58
CA LEU A 321 -5.70 -5.59 9.26
C LEU A 321 -4.59 -6.61 9.07
N ILE A 322 -4.58 -7.69 9.85
CA ILE A 322 -3.46 -8.66 9.89
C ILE A 322 -3.83 -9.92 9.12
N ARG A 323 -5.07 -10.36 9.23
CA ARG A 323 -5.59 -11.51 8.51
C ARG A 323 -6.20 -11.04 7.19
N CYS A 324 -5.36 -10.59 6.27
CA CYS A 324 -5.72 -10.47 4.86
C CYS A 324 -6.14 -11.85 4.35
N ARG A 325 -7.41 -12.20 4.52
CA ARG A 325 -8.01 -13.34 3.85
C ARG A 325 -8.12 -12.89 2.40
N ILE A 326 -7.18 -13.34 1.57
CA ILE A 326 -7.24 -13.17 0.12
C ILE A 326 -8.64 -13.63 -0.30
N ARG A 327 -9.55 -12.69 -0.52
CA ARG A 327 -10.79 -12.97 -1.23
C ARG A 327 -10.32 -13.29 -2.63
N HIS A 328 -10.49 -14.53 -3.06
CA HIS A 328 -10.43 -14.86 -4.48
C HIS A 328 -11.36 -13.89 -5.20
N LEU A 329 -10.79 -12.84 -5.80
CA LEU A 329 -11.46 -12.05 -6.81
C LEU A 329 -11.56 -12.96 -8.02
N GLU A 330 -12.77 -13.36 -8.38
CA GLU A 330 -13.09 -14.22 -9.55
C GLU A 330 -12.76 -13.54 -10.91
N LEU A 331 -11.90 -12.52 -10.93
CA LEU A 331 -11.50 -11.78 -12.13
C LEU A 331 -10.49 -12.52 -13.02
N PHE A 332 -10.04 -13.72 -12.63
CA PHE A 332 -9.11 -14.54 -13.43
C PHE A 332 -9.73 -15.82 -14.03
N GLN A 333 -11.06 -16.01 -13.97
CA GLN A 333 -11.72 -17.17 -14.60
C GLN A 333 -12.04 -17.01 -16.10
N HIS A 334 -11.68 -15.89 -16.72
CA HIS A 334 -11.85 -15.69 -18.18
C HIS A 334 -10.57 -15.88 -19.01
N ALA A 335 -9.64 -16.70 -18.53
CA ALA A 335 -8.67 -17.35 -19.42
C ALA A 335 -9.06 -18.82 -19.58
N LYS A 336 -10.04 -19.10 -20.46
CA LYS A 336 -10.26 -20.46 -20.95
C LYS A 336 -9.06 -20.84 -21.84
N PRO A 337 -8.39 -21.98 -21.61
CA PRO A 337 -7.65 -22.62 -22.67
C PRO A 337 -8.65 -23.18 -23.68
N THR A 338 -8.48 -22.79 -24.94
CA THR A 338 -9.18 -23.40 -26.07
C THR A 338 -8.67 -24.83 -26.22
N GLU A 339 -9.33 -25.80 -25.59
CA GLU A 339 -9.25 -27.20 -25.99
C GLU A 339 -10.00 -27.36 -27.31
N THR A 340 -9.27 -27.49 -28.41
CA THR A 340 -9.77 -28.15 -29.61
C THR A 340 -9.61 -29.65 -29.43
N VAL A 341 -10.74 -30.34 -29.25
CA VAL A 341 -10.87 -31.80 -29.31
C VAL A 341 -11.48 -32.18 -30.66
N LYS A 342 -10.81 -33.14 -31.31
CA LYS A 342 -11.17 -33.93 -32.51
C LYS A 342 -10.97 -33.31 -33.88
#